data_AF-A0A0D2EQ46-F1
#
_entry.id   AF-A0A0D2EQ46-F1
#
_cell.length_a   1.000
_cell.length_b   1.000
_cell.length_c   1.000
_cell.angle_alpha   90.00
_cell.angle_beta   90.00
_cell.angle_gamma   90.00
#
_symmetry.space_group_name_H-M   'P 1'
#
loop_
_entity.id
_entity.type
_entity.pdbx_description
1 polymer ?
#
loop_
_entity_poly.entity_id
_entity_poly.type
_entity_poly.pdbx_seq_one_letter_code
_entity_poly.pdbx_strand_id
1 'polypeptide(L)'
;MVQLPSLPVPASAKPPTAAALDADPEFAPLMPDSYTAFETLWSLELDDFKAAWVSAPVTLRPEVPTLDEIDVRIERAPVSDGTELEIQIYAPKDAGEKALPLMFVMHGGGWVIGNHSIEESMTRSVCVKNQVRVISVLYRMAPEFKFPYAVNDSWDVLVWCQKNANRLKIDPNRIIVAGGSAGGNLAAVMAQRARDEGLQGVIGQVLNIPVTCHPELFPKDKYKYTSFQENFNAPIIDVPKMTWFWNQYLPDVTVDARHSPLLAKSLEGLPPALVQVAGMDPLRDEGLAYAEAMKNAGVNVTLKTYPGVPHGFGFYPQLSKTAAYEDGIVGWVASRLS
;
A
#
# COMPACT_ATOMS: atom_id res chain seq x y z
N MET A 1 22.16 13.90 -4.77
CA MET A 1 21.62 12.55 -4.58
C MET A 1 20.52 12.66 -3.53
N VAL A 2 19.60 11.71 -3.43
CA VAL A 2 18.61 11.68 -2.34
C VAL A 2 19.34 11.72 -1.00
N GLN A 3 19.16 12.79 -0.24
CA GLN A 3 19.86 13.01 1.02
C GLN A 3 19.09 12.35 2.16
N LEU A 4 19.56 11.17 2.58
CA LEU A 4 18.98 10.47 3.72
C LEU A 4 19.31 11.18 5.04
N PRO A 5 18.37 11.18 6.02
CA PRO A 5 18.65 11.71 7.35
C PRO A 5 19.74 10.90 8.05
N SER A 6 20.59 11.59 8.81
CA SER A 6 21.54 10.92 9.71
C SER A 6 20.81 10.52 10.98
N LEU A 7 20.66 9.22 11.20
CA LEU A 7 20.00 8.65 12.37
C LEU A 7 21.00 7.84 13.21
N PRO A 8 20.94 7.92 14.54
CA PRO A 8 21.76 7.07 15.39
C PRO A 8 21.34 5.61 15.22
N VAL A 9 22.31 4.73 14.92
CA VAL A 9 22.06 3.29 14.79
C VAL A 9 21.72 2.71 16.16
N PRO A 10 20.53 2.11 16.37
CA PRO A 10 20.16 1.50 17.63
C PRO A 10 21.07 0.31 18.00
N ALA A 11 21.31 0.08 19.29
CA ALA A 11 22.06 -1.10 19.75
C ALA A 11 21.37 -2.44 19.39
N SER A 12 20.05 -2.40 19.20
CA SER A 12 19.22 -3.52 18.76
C SER A 12 19.18 -3.68 17.22
N ALA A 13 19.85 -2.82 16.46
CA ALA A 13 19.91 -2.92 15.01
C ALA A 13 20.61 -4.21 14.59
N LYS A 14 19.89 -5.05 13.85
CA LYS A 14 20.46 -6.27 13.29
C LYS A 14 21.42 -5.90 12.14
N PRO A 15 22.58 -6.56 12.04
CA PRO A 15 23.46 -6.44 10.88
C PRO A 15 22.72 -6.76 9.57
N PRO A 16 23.11 -6.15 8.43
CA PRO A 16 22.52 -6.41 7.12
C PRO A 16 23.01 -7.75 6.54
N THR A 17 22.80 -8.85 7.27
CA THR A 17 23.15 -10.21 6.84
C THR A 17 21.94 -11.12 6.94
N ALA A 18 21.86 -12.09 6.04
CA ALA A 18 20.75 -13.04 6.00
C ALA A 18 20.55 -13.76 7.35
N ALA A 19 21.65 -14.16 8.00
CA ALA A 19 21.60 -14.82 9.30
C ALA A 19 21.10 -13.90 10.42
N ALA A 20 21.52 -12.62 10.45
CA ALA A 20 21.12 -11.70 11.50
C ALA A 20 19.66 -11.24 11.35
N LEU A 21 19.18 -11.08 10.11
CA LEU A 21 17.80 -10.66 9.82
C LEU A 21 16.80 -11.82 9.79
N ASP A 22 17.23 -13.05 10.10
CA ASP A 22 16.39 -14.24 10.02
C ASP A 22 15.74 -14.39 8.63
N ALA A 23 16.53 -14.13 7.59
CA ALA A 23 16.05 -14.09 6.21
C ALA A 23 15.51 -15.45 5.77
N ASP A 24 14.42 -15.41 5.02
CA ASP A 24 13.80 -16.57 4.42
C ASP A 24 14.80 -17.29 3.50
N PRO A 25 14.87 -18.64 3.50
CA PRO A 25 15.83 -19.38 2.67
C PRO A 25 15.74 -19.09 1.17
N GLU A 26 14.56 -18.72 0.63
CA GLU A 26 14.40 -18.34 -0.78
C GLU A 26 14.84 -16.89 -1.03
N PHE A 27 14.75 -16.01 -0.03
CA PHE A 27 15.16 -14.61 -0.14
C PHE A 27 16.64 -14.38 0.20
N ALA A 28 17.21 -15.14 1.13
CA ALA A 28 18.59 -15.00 1.60
C ALA A 28 19.64 -14.96 0.46
N PRO A 29 19.54 -15.79 -0.61
CA PRO A 29 20.46 -15.73 -1.75
C PRO A 29 20.33 -14.45 -2.60
N LEU A 30 19.16 -13.80 -2.57
CA LEU A 30 18.85 -12.59 -3.36
C LEU A 30 19.22 -11.30 -2.63
N MET A 31 19.48 -11.39 -1.32
CA MET A 31 19.67 -10.24 -0.44
C MET A 31 20.88 -9.36 -0.82
N PRO A 32 22.05 -9.89 -1.24
CA PRO A 32 23.16 -9.05 -1.70
C PRO A 32 22.83 -8.20 -2.94
N ASP A 33 22.17 -8.81 -3.93
CA ASP A 33 21.72 -8.12 -5.14
C ASP A 33 20.63 -7.09 -4.82
N SER A 34 19.75 -7.41 -3.86
CA SER A 34 18.75 -6.47 -3.34
C SER A 34 19.39 -5.21 -2.76
N TYR A 35 20.36 -5.35 -1.87
CA TYR A 35 21.07 -4.17 -1.33
C TYR A 35 21.73 -3.35 -2.42
N THR A 36 22.47 -4.01 -3.32
CA THR A 36 23.19 -3.33 -4.42
C THR A 36 22.24 -2.55 -5.33
N ALA A 37 21.12 -3.17 -5.73
CA ALA A 37 20.14 -2.55 -6.61
C ALA A 37 19.48 -1.32 -5.95
N PHE A 38 19.04 -1.44 -4.69
CA PHE A 38 18.40 -0.32 -4.01
C PHE A 38 19.41 0.76 -3.58
N GLU A 39 20.63 0.43 -3.18
CA GLU A 39 21.68 1.45 -2.95
C GLU A 39 21.95 2.28 -4.20
N THR A 40 22.00 1.64 -5.37
CA THR A 40 22.14 2.33 -6.66
C THR A 40 20.97 3.29 -6.89
N LEU A 41 19.73 2.82 -6.68
CA LEU A 41 18.53 3.63 -6.84
C LEU A 41 18.54 4.85 -5.91
N TRP A 42 18.88 4.65 -4.64
CA TRP A 42 18.94 5.72 -3.62
C TRP A 42 20.13 6.67 -3.80
N SER A 43 21.11 6.34 -4.66
CA SER A 43 22.20 7.24 -5.02
C SER A 43 21.84 8.25 -6.11
N LEU A 44 20.67 8.14 -6.73
CA LEU A 44 20.20 9.08 -7.76
C LEU A 44 19.83 10.45 -7.17
N GLU A 45 19.77 11.48 -8.00
CA GLU A 45 19.08 12.74 -7.66
C GLU A 45 17.57 12.53 -7.54
N LEU A 46 16.84 13.42 -6.85
CA LEU A 46 15.41 13.21 -6.56
C LEU A 46 14.57 13.01 -7.84
N ASP A 47 14.80 13.81 -8.88
CA ASP A 47 14.05 13.72 -10.13
C ASP A 47 14.34 12.41 -10.86
N ASP A 48 15.61 12.00 -10.92
CA ASP A 48 16.04 10.72 -11.51
C ASP A 48 15.54 9.52 -10.69
N PHE A 49 15.53 9.64 -9.36
CA PHE A 49 14.96 8.65 -8.45
C PHE A 49 13.47 8.46 -8.71
N LYS A 50 12.70 9.56 -8.80
CA LYS A 50 11.27 9.52 -9.16
C LYS A 50 11.06 8.89 -10.54
N ALA A 51 11.85 9.30 -11.54
CA ALA A 51 11.76 8.78 -12.90
C ALA A 51 12.11 7.28 -12.99
N ALA A 52 13.09 6.81 -12.22
CA ALA A 52 13.46 5.41 -12.15
C ALA A 52 12.29 4.55 -11.63
N TRP A 53 11.57 5.00 -10.60
CA TRP A 53 10.39 4.29 -10.09
C TRP A 53 9.21 4.25 -11.07
N VAL A 54 9.05 5.29 -11.91
CA VAL A 54 8.00 5.34 -12.93
C VAL A 54 8.32 4.44 -14.12
N SER A 55 9.61 4.35 -14.49
CA SER A 55 10.08 3.65 -15.69
C SER A 55 10.52 2.21 -15.45
N ALA A 56 10.68 1.80 -14.19
CA ALA A 56 11.11 0.46 -13.82
C ALA A 56 10.16 -0.61 -14.40
N PRO A 57 10.69 -1.66 -15.04
CA PRO A 57 9.87 -2.76 -15.53
C PRO A 57 9.24 -3.51 -14.35
N VAL A 58 7.95 -3.77 -14.44
CA VAL A 58 7.26 -4.60 -13.45
C VAL A 58 7.55 -6.07 -13.74
N THR A 59 8.18 -6.75 -12.79
CA THR A 59 8.37 -8.20 -12.86
C THR A 59 7.17 -8.88 -12.19
N LEU A 60 6.37 -9.59 -12.97
CA LEU A 60 5.15 -10.26 -12.51
C LEU A 60 5.37 -11.78 -12.42
N ARG A 61 4.61 -12.45 -11.55
CA ARG A 61 4.52 -13.91 -11.59
C ARG A 61 3.86 -14.38 -12.90
N PRO A 62 4.21 -15.58 -13.41
CA PRO A 62 3.58 -16.14 -14.61
C PRO A 62 2.04 -16.29 -14.50
N GLU A 63 1.51 -16.45 -13.29
CA GLU A 63 0.08 -16.62 -13.04
C GLU A 63 -0.70 -15.30 -12.99
N VAL A 64 -0.03 -14.16 -13.12
CA VAL A 64 -0.68 -12.85 -13.23
C VAL A 64 -1.27 -12.72 -14.63
N PRO A 65 -2.58 -12.43 -14.76
CA PRO A 65 -3.22 -12.24 -16.06
C PRO A 65 -2.50 -11.21 -16.93
N THR A 66 -2.48 -11.46 -18.24
CA THR A 66 -1.81 -10.54 -19.18
C THR A 66 -2.75 -9.40 -19.59
N LEU A 67 -2.22 -8.39 -20.27
CA LEU A 67 -3.03 -7.32 -20.85
C LEU A 67 -3.92 -7.80 -22.01
N ASP A 68 -3.74 -9.04 -22.49
CA ASP A 68 -4.64 -9.61 -23.49
C ASP A 68 -6.01 -9.96 -22.90
N GLU A 69 -6.13 -10.06 -21.59
CA GLU A 69 -7.37 -10.40 -20.87
C GLU A 69 -8.08 -9.16 -20.28
N ILE A 70 -7.43 -7.99 -20.32
CA ILE A 70 -7.86 -6.79 -19.60
C ILE A 70 -7.93 -5.60 -20.57
N ASP A 71 -9.05 -4.88 -20.55
CA ASP A 71 -9.16 -3.56 -21.14
C ASP A 71 -8.64 -2.52 -20.15
N VAL A 72 -7.59 -1.82 -20.56
CA VAL A 72 -6.93 -0.78 -19.78
C VAL A 72 -7.15 0.56 -20.46
N ARG A 73 -7.66 1.53 -19.71
CA ARG A 73 -7.84 2.90 -20.21
C ARG A 73 -7.53 3.94 -19.15
N ILE A 74 -7.02 5.06 -19.62
CA ILE A 74 -6.74 6.23 -18.79
C ILE A 74 -7.92 7.18 -18.89
N GLU A 75 -8.33 7.72 -17.75
CA GLU A 75 -9.29 8.81 -17.64
C GLU A 75 -8.78 9.87 -16.67
N ARG A 76 -9.50 10.98 -16.57
CA ARG A 76 -9.28 11.99 -15.55
C ARG A 76 -10.50 12.15 -14.64
N ALA A 77 -10.23 12.37 -13.37
CA ALA A 77 -11.22 12.64 -12.34
C ALA A 77 -10.90 13.98 -11.66
N PRO A 78 -11.88 14.90 -11.55
CA PRO A 78 -11.72 16.15 -10.83
C PRO A 78 -11.61 15.92 -9.33
N VAL A 79 -10.75 16.68 -8.67
CA VAL A 79 -10.69 16.82 -7.21
C VAL A 79 -11.13 18.21 -6.75
N SER A 80 -11.29 18.41 -5.44
CA SER A 80 -11.98 19.58 -4.86
C SER A 80 -11.42 20.95 -5.25
N ASP A 81 -10.14 21.04 -5.62
CA ASP A 81 -9.50 22.29 -6.08
C ASP A 81 -9.58 22.50 -7.61
N GLY A 82 -10.29 21.63 -8.32
CA GLY A 82 -10.46 21.67 -9.77
C GLY A 82 -9.34 20.99 -10.56
N THR A 83 -8.32 20.44 -9.90
CA THR A 83 -7.30 19.62 -10.57
C THR A 83 -7.91 18.33 -11.12
N GLU A 84 -7.52 17.95 -12.33
CA GLU A 84 -7.94 16.70 -12.98
C GLU A 84 -6.84 15.65 -12.82
N LEU A 85 -7.04 14.68 -11.92
CA LEU A 85 -6.08 13.61 -11.64
C LEU A 85 -6.24 12.45 -12.61
N GLU A 86 -5.12 11.84 -12.98
CA GLU A 86 -5.13 10.62 -13.79
C GLU A 86 -5.64 9.44 -12.98
N ILE A 87 -6.54 8.67 -13.59
CA ILE A 87 -6.96 7.36 -13.10
C ILE A 87 -6.77 6.33 -14.21
N GLN A 88 -6.34 5.13 -13.82
CA GLN A 88 -6.24 3.99 -14.71
C GLN A 88 -7.29 2.96 -14.35
N ILE A 89 -8.13 2.64 -15.34
CA ILE A 89 -9.27 1.76 -15.20
C ILE A 89 -8.93 0.44 -15.88
N TYR A 90 -9.04 -0.65 -15.12
CA TYR A 90 -8.85 -2.03 -15.57
C TYR A 90 -10.19 -2.74 -15.52
N ALA A 91 -10.59 -3.32 -16.65
CA ALA A 91 -11.81 -4.10 -16.77
C ALA A 91 -11.52 -5.45 -17.43
N PRO A 92 -12.10 -6.57 -16.97
CA PRO A 92 -12.01 -7.84 -17.70
C PRO A 92 -12.65 -7.70 -19.07
N LYS A 93 -11.99 -8.16 -20.15
CA LYS A 93 -12.53 -8.04 -21.52
C LYS A 93 -13.87 -8.76 -21.71
N ASP A 94 -14.10 -9.83 -20.95
CA ASP A 94 -15.32 -10.61 -20.99
C ASP A 94 -16.46 -10.02 -20.14
N ALA A 95 -16.23 -8.90 -19.44
CA ALA A 95 -17.23 -8.24 -18.60
C ALA A 95 -18.35 -7.57 -19.41
N GLY A 96 -18.04 -7.11 -20.63
CA GLY A 96 -18.93 -6.27 -21.43
C GLY A 96 -19.48 -5.07 -20.64
N GLU A 97 -20.80 -4.85 -20.74
CA GLU A 97 -21.50 -3.73 -20.10
C GLU A 97 -21.93 -3.98 -18.65
N LYS A 98 -21.62 -5.14 -18.06
CA LYS A 98 -22.05 -5.50 -16.70
C LYS A 98 -21.46 -4.52 -15.69
N ALA A 99 -22.24 -4.09 -14.70
CA ALA A 99 -21.70 -3.39 -13.54
C ALA A 99 -20.98 -4.39 -12.62
N LEU A 100 -19.71 -4.14 -12.32
CA LEU A 100 -18.87 -5.03 -11.49
C LEU A 100 -18.49 -4.34 -10.18
N PRO A 101 -18.19 -5.08 -9.10
CA PRO A 101 -17.58 -4.51 -7.90
C PRO A 101 -16.34 -3.67 -8.25
N LEU A 102 -16.06 -2.65 -7.45
CA LEU A 102 -14.87 -1.80 -7.58
C LEU A 102 -13.80 -2.24 -6.57
N MET A 103 -12.57 -2.40 -7.04
CA MET A 103 -11.39 -2.26 -6.18
C MET A 103 -10.73 -0.91 -6.48
N PHE A 104 -10.75 0.00 -5.53
CA PHE A 104 -10.13 1.32 -5.62
C PHE A 104 -8.70 1.24 -5.05
N VAL A 105 -7.71 1.44 -5.89
CA VAL A 105 -6.29 1.20 -5.58
C VAL A 105 -5.54 2.51 -5.44
N MET A 106 -4.86 2.67 -4.32
CA MET A 106 -3.83 3.69 -4.11
C MET A 106 -2.47 3.00 -4.08
N HIS A 107 -1.54 3.45 -4.91
CA HIS A 107 -0.22 2.83 -5.00
C HIS A 107 0.65 3.13 -3.76
N GLY A 108 1.57 2.22 -3.43
CA GLY A 108 2.66 2.49 -2.49
C GLY A 108 3.72 3.44 -3.03
N GLY A 109 4.78 3.69 -2.25
CA GLY A 109 5.87 4.60 -2.63
C GLY A 109 6.05 5.81 -1.71
N GLY A 110 5.73 5.66 -0.42
CA GLY A 110 6.00 6.68 0.59
C GLY A 110 5.39 8.06 0.29
N TRP A 111 4.29 8.10 -0.46
CA TRP A 111 3.63 9.33 -0.96
C TRP A 111 4.51 10.25 -1.81
N VAL A 112 5.67 9.79 -2.30
CA VAL A 112 6.67 10.61 -3.02
C VAL A 112 6.99 10.06 -4.41
N ILE A 113 6.87 8.74 -4.57
CA ILE A 113 7.20 8.01 -5.80
C ILE A 113 6.08 7.04 -6.18
N GLY A 114 6.18 6.49 -7.39
CA GLY A 114 5.32 5.44 -7.90
C GLY A 114 4.29 5.94 -8.90
N ASN A 115 3.52 4.99 -9.42
CA ASN A 115 2.44 5.19 -10.37
C ASN A 115 1.49 3.97 -10.32
N HIS A 116 0.61 3.84 -11.30
CA HIS A 116 -0.32 2.72 -11.42
C HIS A 116 0.33 1.33 -11.51
N SER A 117 1.59 1.23 -11.97
CA SER A 117 2.25 -0.06 -12.19
C SER A 117 2.75 -0.72 -10.89
N ILE A 118 2.88 0.03 -9.81
CA ILE A 118 3.37 -0.45 -8.51
C ILE A 118 2.51 -1.60 -7.97
N GLU A 119 1.19 -1.53 -8.16
CA GLU A 119 0.21 -2.50 -7.67
C GLU A 119 -0.32 -3.42 -8.78
N GLU A 120 0.41 -3.52 -9.89
CA GLU A 120 -0.07 -4.15 -11.12
C GLU A 120 -0.39 -5.63 -10.95
N SER A 121 0.42 -6.36 -10.16
CA SER A 121 0.19 -7.78 -9.88
C SER A 121 -1.18 -8.03 -9.21
N MET A 122 -1.46 -7.28 -8.13
CA MET A 122 -2.74 -7.33 -7.43
C MET A 122 -3.88 -6.89 -8.34
N THR A 123 -3.68 -5.76 -9.04
CA THR A 123 -4.68 -5.15 -9.91
C THR A 123 -5.15 -6.10 -11.01
N ARG A 124 -4.22 -6.67 -11.78
CA ARG A 124 -4.56 -7.58 -12.89
C ARG A 124 -5.16 -8.87 -12.37
N SER A 125 -4.59 -9.44 -11.31
CA SER A 125 -5.07 -10.70 -10.73
C SER A 125 -6.49 -10.58 -10.21
N VAL A 126 -6.80 -9.56 -9.41
CA VAL A 126 -8.16 -9.34 -8.89
C VAL A 126 -9.13 -8.98 -10.01
N CYS A 127 -8.70 -8.17 -10.97
CA CYS A 127 -9.52 -7.77 -12.11
C CYS A 127 -10.12 -9.00 -12.81
N VAL A 128 -9.26 -9.87 -13.34
CA VAL A 128 -9.69 -11.04 -14.13
C VAL A 128 -10.25 -12.14 -13.24
N LYS A 129 -9.54 -12.54 -12.18
CA LYS A 129 -9.89 -13.73 -11.38
C LYS A 129 -11.13 -13.52 -10.51
N ASN A 130 -11.48 -12.28 -10.15
CA ASN A 130 -12.64 -11.98 -9.32
C ASN A 130 -13.76 -11.23 -10.06
N GLN A 131 -13.60 -10.94 -11.36
CA GLN A 131 -14.55 -10.13 -12.13
C GLN A 131 -14.83 -8.78 -11.45
N VAL A 132 -13.74 -8.07 -11.17
CA VAL A 132 -13.73 -6.77 -10.48
C VAL A 132 -13.23 -5.70 -11.42
N ARG A 133 -13.84 -4.53 -11.43
CA ARG A 133 -13.21 -3.35 -12.06
C ARG A 133 -12.25 -2.74 -11.07
N VAL A 134 -11.01 -2.52 -11.50
CA VAL A 134 -10.01 -1.87 -10.67
C VAL A 134 -9.81 -0.45 -11.18
N ILE A 135 -9.84 0.53 -10.27
CA ILE A 135 -9.51 1.92 -10.59
C ILE A 135 -8.35 2.31 -9.70
N SER A 136 -7.20 2.53 -10.32
CA SER A 136 -6.00 3.03 -9.66
C SER A 136 -5.94 4.55 -9.80
N VAL A 137 -5.67 5.28 -8.72
CA VAL A 137 -5.56 6.75 -8.71
C VAL A 137 -4.10 7.19 -8.65
N LEU A 138 -3.72 8.14 -9.50
CA LEU A 138 -2.42 8.80 -9.45
C LEU A 138 -2.56 10.09 -8.63
N TYR A 139 -2.53 9.94 -7.31
CA TYR A 139 -2.67 11.05 -6.36
C TYR A 139 -1.43 11.97 -6.40
N ARG A 140 -1.59 13.23 -5.99
CA ARG A 140 -0.44 14.16 -5.91
C ARG A 140 0.50 13.76 -4.79
N MET A 141 1.80 13.87 -5.07
CA MET A 141 2.88 13.36 -4.24
C MET A 141 3.75 14.47 -3.66
N ALA A 142 4.35 14.17 -2.51
CA ALA A 142 5.37 14.98 -1.87
C ALA A 142 6.71 14.93 -2.65
N PRO A 143 7.61 15.89 -2.42
CA PRO A 143 7.49 17.05 -1.53
C PRO A 143 6.65 18.22 -2.08
N GLU A 144 6.25 18.18 -3.36
CA GLU A 144 5.48 19.24 -4.02
C GLU A 144 4.09 19.38 -3.41
N PHE A 145 3.46 18.24 -3.10
CA PHE A 145 2.13 18.16 -2.50
C PHE A 145 2.19 17.30 -1.23
N LYS A 146 2.59 17.94 -0.13
CA LYS A 146 2.71 17.33 1.20
C LYS A 146 1.34 16.91 1.77
N PHE A 147 1.33 16.21 2.90
CA PHE A 147 0.10 15.96 3.64
C PHE A 147 -0.72 17.26 3.81
N PRO A 148 -2.05 17.26 3.57
CA PRO A 148 -2.93 16.11 3.32
C PRO A 148 -3.32 15.88 1.83
N TYR A 149 -2.54 16.34 0.84
CA TYR A 149 -2.93 16.27 -0.57
C TYR A 149 -3.28 14.85 -1.05
N ALA A 150 -2.39 13.87 -0.85
CA ALA A 150 -2.65 12.48 -1.26
C ALA A 150 -3.93 11.88 -0.63
N VAL A 151 -4.27 12.26 0.61
CA VAL A 151 -5.48 11.81 1.31
C VAL A 151 -6.72 12.44 0.68
N ASN A 152 -6.69 13.74 0.44
CA ASN A 152 -7.82 14.47 -0.14
C ASN A 152 -8.07 14.03 -1.60
N ASP A 153 -7.00 13.89 -2.38
CA ASP A 153 -7.06 13.42 -3.76
C ASP A 153 -7.68 12.04 -3.86
N SER A 154 -7.20 11.09 -3.06
CA SER A 154 -7.73 9.72 -3.05
C SER A 154 -9.21 9.68 -2.65
N TRP A 155 -9.62 10.51 -1.68
CA TRP A 155 -11.01 10.59 -1.26
C TRP A 155 -11.91 11.18 -2.32
N ASP A 156 -11.51 12.30 -2.93
CA ASP A 156 -12.31 12.99 -3.94
C ASP A 156 -12.52 12.09 -5.16
N VAL A 157 -11.48 11.36 -5.58
CA VAL A 157 -11.58 10.38 -6.67
C VAL A 157 -12.48 9.20 -6.27
N LEU A 158 -12.37 8.66 -5.06
CA LEU A 158 -13.26 7.59 -4.59
C LEU A 158 -14.74 8.01 -4.62
N VAL A 159 -15.04 9.21 -4.10
CA VAL A 159 -16.39 9.80 -4.11
C VAL A 159 -16.86 10.04 -5.55
N TRP A 160 -15.98 10.55 -6.41
CA TRP A 160 -16.29 10.76 -7.82
C TRP A 160 -16.58 9.43 -8.53
N CYS A 161 -15.83 8.37 -8.25
CA CYS A 161 -16.08 7.04 -8.81
C CYS A 161 -17.49 6.58 -8.45
N GLN A 162 -17.88 6.67 -7.18
CA GLN A 162 -19.21 6.28 -6.73
C GLN A 162 -20.33 7.09 -7.42
N LYS A 163 -20.14 8.41 -7.56
CA LYS A 163 -21.10 9.29 -8.27
C LYS A 163 -21.21 8.98 -9.77
N ASN A 164 -20.15 8.45 -10.37
CA ASN A 164 -20.08 8.11 -11.79
C ASN A 164 -20.22 6.60 -12.06
N ALA A 165 -20.83 5.85 -11.12
CA ALA A 165 -20.85 4.40 -11.17
C ALA A 165 -21.37 3.81 -12.49
N ASN A 166 -22.46 4.37 -13.03
CA ASN A 166 -23.02 3.95 -14.33
C ASN A 166 -22.05 4.16 -15.50
N ARG A 167 -21.30 5.28 -15.49
CA ARG A 167 -20.32 5.63 -16.53
C ARG A 167 -19.10 4.72 -16.45
N LEU A 168 -18.65 4.42 -15.23
CA LEU A 168 -17.51 3.55 -14.97
C LEU A 168 -17.87 2.07 -14.99
N LYS A 169 -19.16 1.74 -15.11
CA LYS A 169 -19.72 0.39 -15.01
C LYS A 169 -19.32 -0.28 -13.69
N ILE A 170 -19.27 0.46 -12.60
CA ILE A 170 -19.00 -0.11 -11.28
C ILE A 170 -20.30 -0.26 -10.49
N ASP A 171 -20.33 -1.19 -9.54
CA ASP A 171 -21.35 -1.27 -8.52
C ASP A 171 -20.95 -0.37 -7.33
N PRO A 172 -21.67 0.74 -7.09
CA PRO A 172 -21.31 1.70 -6.05
C PRO A 172 -21.49 1.16 -4.63
N ASN A 173 -22.17 0.02 -4.46
CA ASN A 173 -22.44 -0.61 -3.16
C ASN A 173 -21.44 -1.72 -2.81
N ARG A 174 -20.50 -2.04 -3.71
CA ARG A 174 -19.48 -3.09 -3.53
C ARG A 174 -18.11 -2.56 -3.90
N ILE A 175 -17.53 -1.77 -3.00
CA ILE A 175 -16.23 -1.13 -3.12
C ILE A 175 -15.25 -1.73 -2.12
N ILE A 176 -14.06 -2.12 -2.59
CA ILE A 176 -12.92 -2.49 -1.76
C ILE A 176 -11.84 -1.44 -1.95
N VAL A 177 -11.33 -0.85 -0.87
CA VAL A 177 -10.18 0.06 -0.91
C VAL A 177 -8.89 -0.73 -0.68
N ALA A 178 -7.84 -0.48 -1.46
CA ALA A 178 -6.64 -1.31 -1.45
C ALA A 178 -5.36 -0.52 -1.72
N GLY A 179 -4.25 -1.01 -1.19
CA GLY A 179 -2.92 -0.47 -1.52
C GLY A 179 -1.80 -1.07 -0.68
N GLY A 180 -0.57 -0.96 -1.16
CA GLY A 180 0.66 -1.33 -0.47
C GLY A 180 1.32 -0.14 0.24
N SER A 181 1.96 -0.36 1.40
CA SER A 181 2.79 0.66 2.06
C SER A 181 2.03 1.97 2.33
N ALA A 182 2.46 3.10 1.75
CA ALA A 182 1.75 4.37 1.74
C ALA A 182 0.34 4.30 1.10
N GLY A 183 0.14 3.45 0.10
CA GLY A 183 -1.18 3.15 -0.46
C GLY A 183 -2.06 2.36 0.52
N GLY A 184 -1.46 1.48 1.32
CA GLY A 184 -2.13 0.79 2.42
C GLY A 184 -2.56 1.74 3.54
N ASN A 185 -1.75 2.78 3.81
CA ASN A 185 -2.16 3.89 4.68
C ASN A 185 -3.40 4.59 4.13
N LEU A 186 -3.35 5.02 2.86
CA LEU A 186 -4.47 5.69 2.21
C LEU A 186 -5.71 4.79 2.24
N ALA A 187 -5.59 3.48 2.03
CA ALA A 187 -6.71 2.54 2.06
C ALA A 187 -7.36 2.46 3.45
N ALA A 188 -6.56 2.38 4.51
CA ALA A 188 -7.06 2.44 5.88
C ALA A 188 -7.77 3.77 6.16
N VAL A 189 -7.20 4.90 5.71
CA VAL A 189 -7.79 6.23 5.87
C VAL A 189 -9.09 6.38 5.07
N MET A 190 -9.18 5.85 3.85
CA MET A 190 -10.41 5.87 3.07
C MET A 190 -11.52 5.06 3.75
N ALA A 191 -11.19 3.91 4.36
CA ALA A 191 -12.16 3.11 5.11
C ALA A 191 -12.67 3.86 6.36
N GLN A 192 -11.78 4.53 7.11
CA GLN A 192 -12.16 5.37 8.24
C GLN A 192 -13.03 6.54 7.81
N ARG A 193 -12.61 7.27 6.77
CA ARG A 193 -13.32 8.43 6.25
C ARG A 193 -14.67 8.06 5.65
N ALA A 194 -14.79 6.90 4.99
CA ALA A 194 -16.06 6.38 4.50
C ALA A 194 -17.08 6.18 5.63
N ARG A 195 -16.64 5.59 6.74
CA ARG A 195 -17.47 5.38 7.93
C ARG A 195 -17.81 6.69 8.64
N ASP A 196 -16.85 7.61 8.75
CA ASP A 196 -17.03 8.89 9.46
C ASP A 196 -17.88 9.91 8.66
N GLU A 197 -17.73 9.95 7.33
CA GLU A 197 -18.46 10.86 6.44
C GLU A 197 -19.71 10.23 5.80
N GLY A 198 -20.02 8.97 6.14
CA GLY A 198 -21.24 8.29 5.72
C GLY A 198 -21.25 7.78 4.27
N LEU A 199 -20.09 7.65 3.62
CA LEU A 199 -19.96 7.03 2.30
C LEU A 199 -20.27 5.53 2.39
N GLN A 200 -21.40 5.13 1.82
CA GLN A 200 -21.85 3.74 1.83
C GLN A 200 -21.09 2.90 0.80
N GLY A 201 -21.19 1.57 0.89
CA GLY A 201 -20.72 0.65 -0.16
C GLY A 201 -19.26 0.21 -0.05
N VAL A 202 -18.46 0.73 0.89
CA VAL A 202 -17.14 0.18 1.19
C VAL A 202 -17.31 -1.12 2.00
N ILE A 203 -17.08 -2.27 1.35
CA ILE A 203 -17.31 -3.61 1.90
C ILE A 203 -16.02 -4.31 2.36
N GLY A 204 -14.86 -3.71 2.12
CA GLY A 204 -13.59 -4.28 2.53
C GLY A 204 -12.39 -3.34 2.34
N GLN A 205 -11.31 -3.65 3.04
CA GLN A 205 -10.01 -2.98 2.88
C GLN A 205 -8.86 -4.00 2.77
N VAL A 206 -8.01 -3.85 1.75
CA VAL A 206 -6.79 -4.66 1.57
C VAL A 206 -5.58 -3.80 1.93
N LEU A 207 -4.96 -4.11 3.05
CA LEU A 207 -3.87 -3.35 3.66
C LEU A 207 -2.58 -4.16 3.57
N ASN A 208 -1.80 -3.87 2.54
CA ASN A 208 -0.58 -4.58 2.22
C ASN A 208 0.62 -3.85 2.80
N ILE A 209 1.37 -4.50 3.70
CA ILE A 209 2.55 -3.93 4.39
C ILE A 209 2.34 -2.45 4.79
N PRO A 210 1.20 -2.10 5.43
CA PRO A 210 0.71 -0.73 5.47
C PRO A 210 1.54 0.16 6.41
N VAL A 211 1.70 1.43 6.04
CA VAL A 211 2.05 2.47 7.02
C VAL A 211 0.78 2.83 7.79
N THR A 212 0.81 2.85 9.12
CA THR A 212 -0.36 3.06 9.97
C THR A 212 -0.13 4.05 11.10
N CYS A 213 1.12 4.40 11.41
CA CYS A 213 1.45 5.39 12.42
C CYS A 213 2.83 6.01 12.20
N HIS A 214 2.93 7.33 12.38
CA HIS A 214 4.22 8.00 12.43
C HIS A 214 5.05 7.46 13.62
N PRO A 215 6.36 7.19 13.47
CA PRO A 215 7.20 6.60 14.52
C PRO A 215 7.25 7.41 15.82
N GLU A 216 7.16 8.75 15.74
CA GLU A 216 7.14 9.65 16.91
C GLU A 216 5.82 9.58 17.69
N LEU A 217 4.73 9.18 17.03
CA LEU A 217 3.39 9.14 17.62
C LEU A 217 2.95 7.72 18.02
N PHE A 218 3.79 6.72 17.75
CA PHE A 218 3.44 5.33 17.98
C PHE A 218 3.14 5.06 19.48
N PRO A 219 1.97 4.46 19.82
CA PRO A 219 1.59 4.22 21.22
C PRO A 219 2.31 2.99 21.80
N LYS A 220 3.58 3.18 22.16
CA LYS A 220 4.50 2.15 22.69
C LYS A 220 4.09 1.59 24.06
N ASP A 221 3.22 2.29 24.78
CA ASP A 221 2.60 1.82 26.02
C ASP A 221 1.53 0.75 25.78
N LYS A 222 0.98 0.67 24.56
CA LYS A 222 -0.09 -0.27 24.18
C LYS A 222 0.39 -1.40 23.30
N TYR A 223 1.32 -1.14 22.39
CA TYR A 223 1.77 -2.13 21.41
C TYR A 223 3.29 -2.26 21.39
N LYS A 224 3.74 -3.45 21.02
CA LYS A 224 5.15 -3.72 20.76
C LYS A 224 5.62 -2.86 19.58
N TYR A 225 6.84 -2.32 19.66
CA TYR A 225 7.44 -1.50 18.61
C TYR A 225 8.95 -1.73 18.52
N THR A 226 9.34 -2.97 18.25
CA THR A 226 10.74 -3.37 18.10
C THR A 226 11.19 -3.43 16.64
N SER A 227 10.28 -3.61 15.68
CA SER A 227 10.60 -3.73 14.25
C SER A 227 11.37 -2.53 13.71
N PHE A 228 11.01 -1.32 14.13
CA PHE A 228 11.68 -0.09 13.71
C PHE A 228 13.13 0.00 14.20
N GLN A 229 13.55 -0.80 15.18
CA GLN A 229 14.96 -0.89 15.58
C GLN A 229 15.63 -2.15 15.04
N GLU A 230 14.97 -3.31 15.16
CA GLU A 230 15.49 -4.59 14.67
C GLU A 230 15.78 -4.55 13.17
N ASN A 231 14.89 -3.95 12.39
CA ASN A 231 14.96 -3.84 10.94
C ASN A 231 15.58 -2.51 10.47
N PHE A 232 16.44 -1.90 11.30
CA PHE A 232 17.08 -0.61 10.99
C PHE A 232 17.86 -0.61 9.68
N ASN A 233 18.43 -1.77 9.29
CA ASN A 233 19.21 -1.98 8.07
C ASN A 233 18.50 -2.91 7.06
N ALA A 234 17.17 -2.96 7.05
CA ALA A 234 16.42 -3.87 6.18
C ALA A 234 16.73 -3.67 4.68
N PRO A 235 16.67 -4.73 3.86
CA PRO A 235 16.81 -4.59 2.41
C PRO A 235 15.58 -3.89 1.81
N ILE A 236 15.72 -3.37 0.59
CA ILE A 236 14.74 -2.52 -0.13
C ILE A 236 14.53 -1.15 0.54
N ILE A 237 14.02 -1.15 1.76
CA ILE A 237 13.70 0.06 2.51
C ILE A 237 14.02 -0.14 3.98
N ASP A 238 14.88 0.73 4.49
CA ASP A 238 15.37 0.73 5.86
C ASP A 238 14.83 1.93 6.63
N VAL A 239 15.22 2.07 7.89
CA VAL A 239 14.69 3.12 8.77
C VAL A 239 15.10 4.53 8.33
N PRO A 240 16.36 4.81 7.94
CA PRO A 240 16.72 6.09 7.32
C PRO A 240 15.87 6.45 6.11
N LYS A 241 15.62 5.50 5.20
CA LYS A 241 14.80 5.73 4.00
C LYS A 241 13.31 5.92 4.33
N MET A 242 12.75 5.16 5.28
CA MET A 242 11.39 5.40 5.78
C MET A 242 11.24 6.78 6.41
N THR A 243 12.23 7.19 7.20
CA THR A 243 12.25 8.53 7.83
C THR A 243 12.37 9.62 6.76
N TRP A 244 13.13 9.39 5.69
CA TRP A 244 13.20 10.30 4.56
C TRP A 244 11.83 10.53 3.91
N PHE A 245 11.05 9.46 3.64
CA PHE A 245 9.69 9.59 3.11
C PHE A 245 8.77 10.39 4.04
N TRP A 246 8.80 10.10 5.33
CA TRP A 246 8.05 10.88 6.32
C TRP A 246 8.44 12.37 6.30
N ASN A 247 9.72 12.70 6.24
CA ASN A 247 10.19 14.09 6.18
C ASN A 247 9.74 14.82 4.91
N GLN A 248 9.61 14.11 3.78
CA GLN A 248 9.06 14.70 2.55
C GLN A 248 7.56 14.94 2.69
N TYR A 249 6.83 13.97 3.25
CA TYR A 249 5.38 13.95 3.28
C TYR A 249 4.76 14.80 4.40
N LEU A 250 5.34 14.73 5.61
CA LEU A 250 4.84 15.34 6.84
C LEU A 250 6.02 15.94 7.64
N PRO A 251 6.58 17.09 7.22
CA PRO A 251 7.71 17.71 7.92
C PRO A 251 7.35 18.21 9.32
N ASP A 252 6.08 18.56 9.56
CA ASP A 252 5.57 19.07 10.84
C ASP A 252 4.62 18.03 11.46
N VAL A 253 5.18 17.17 12.31
CA VAL A 253 4.45 16.04 12.91
C VAL A 253 3.45 16.54 13.95
N THR A 254 2.17 16.24 13.71
CA THR A 254 1.08 16.48 14.67
C THR A 254 0.19 15.25 14.74
N VAL A 255 -0.62 15.12 15.80
CA VAL A 255 -1.52 13.97 15.94
C VAL A 255 -2.69 14.12 14.96
N ASP A 256 -2.70 13.30 13.90
CA ASP A 256 -3.81 13.22 12.95
C ASP A 256 -3.99 11.77 12.43
N ALA A 257 -5.23 11.26 12.50
CA ALA A 257 -5.56 9.92 12.03
C ALA A 257 -5.44 9.77 10.51
N ARG A 258 -5.43 10.87 9.74
CA ARG A 258 -5.34 10.85 8.27
C ARG A 258 -3.95 10.52 7.73
N HIS A 259 -2.91 10.62 8.54
CA HIS A 259 -1.59 10.05 8.22
C HIS A 259 -1.23 8.90 9.17
N SER A 260 -1.86 8.82 10.34
CA SER A 260 -1.62 7.78 11.34
C SER A 260 -2.93 7.11 11.76
N PRO A 261 -3.54 6.29 10.88
CA PRO A 261 -4.86 5.68 11.12
C PRO A 261 -4.95 4.84 12.39
N LEU A 262 -3.82 4.34 12.93
CA LEU A 262 -3.79 3.68 14.24
C LEU A 262 -4.27 4.58 15.40
N LEU A 263 -4.16 5.89 15.25
CA LEU A 263 -4.52 6.89 16.25
C LEU A 263 -5.98 7.36 16.14
N ALA A 264 -6.79 6.73 15.28
CA ALA A 264 -8.20 7.05 15.16
C ALA A 264 -8.93 6.94 16.52
N LYS A 265 -9.87 7.86 16.78
CA LYS A 265 -10.65 7.85 18.02
C LYS A 265 -11.45 6.57 18.21
N SER A 266 -11.90 5.96 17.10
CA SER A 266 -12.56 4.66 17.09
C SER A 266 -12.27 3.91 15.78
N LEU A 267 -12.09 2.60 15.89
CA LEU A 267 -12.02 1.66 14.77
C LEU A 267 -13.30 0.83 14.63
N GLU A 268 -14.31 1.04 15.48
CA GLU A 268 -15.57 0.30 15.47
C GLU A 268 -16.39 0.59 14.20
N GLY A 269 -16.94 -0.45 13.58
CA GLY A 269 -17.75 -0.29 12.37
C GLY A 269 -16.94 -0.06 11.08
N LEU A 270 -15.61 -0.22 11.12
CA LEU A 270 -14.82 -0.34 9.89
C LEU A 270 -15.20 -1.60 9.09
N PRO A 271 -15.08 -1.56 7.75
CA PRO A 271 -15.29 -2.74 6.93
C PRO A 271 -14.23 -3.82 7.21
N PRO A 272 -14.53 -5.11 6.94
CA PRO A 272 -13.57 -6.20 7.07
C PRO A 272 -12.23 -5.89 6.40
N ALA A 273 -11.13 -6.35 7.01
CA ALA A 273 -9.78 -6.05 6.54
C ALA A 273 -8.96 -7.31 6.26
N LEU A 274 -8.22 -7.31 5.14
CA LEU A 274 -7.03 -8.15 4.97
C LEU A 274 -5.82 -7.29 5.34
N VAL A 275 -5.07 -7.69 6.35
CA VAL A 275 -3.79 -7.06 6.72
C VAL A 275 -2.67 -8.03 6.45
N GLN A 276 -1.70 -7.63 5.63
CA GLN A 276 -0.54 -8.44 5.29
C GLN A 276 0.73 -7.76 5.77
N VAL A 277 1.57 -8.47 6.51
CA VAL A 277 2.75 -7.90 7.17
C VAL A 277 4.00 -8.70 6.83
N ALA A 278 5.09 -8.03 6.48
CA ALA A 278 6.41 -8.63 6.26
C ALA A 278 7.26 -8.64 7.55
N GLY A 279 8.08 -9.67 7.75
CA GLY A 279 8.83 -9.87 8.99
C GLY A 279 10.10 -9.00 9.11
N MET A 280 10.79 -8.80 7.98
CA MET A 280 11.99 -7.94 7.87
C MET A 280 11.59 -6.53 7.42
N ASP A 281 10.50 -6.01 7.95
CA ASP A 281 9.93 -4.71 7.60
C ASP A 281 10.01 -3.76 8.81
N PRO A 282 10.55 -2.54 8.69
CA PRO A 282 10.44 -1.53 9.73
C PRO A 282 8.98 -1.28 10.20
N LEU A 283 8.01 -1.39 9.29
CA LEU A 283 6.57 -1.18 9.55
C LEU A 283 5.87 -2.41 10.14
N ARG A 284 6.59 -3.52 10.39
CA ARG A 284 5.98 -4.78 10.84
C ARG A 284 5.07 -4.57 12.05
N ASP A 285 5.60 -3.93 13.09
CA ASP A 285 4.88 -3.85 14.35
C ASP A 285 3.72 -2.86 14.30
N GLU A 286 3.77 -1.82 13.47
CA GLU A 286 2.62 -0.92 13.30
C GLU A 286 1.48 -1.56 12.50
N GLY A 287 1.80 -2.35 11.46
CA GLY A 287 0.80 -3.15 10.77
C GLY A 287 0.13 -4.18 11.69
N LEU A 288 0.90 -4.83 12.56
CA LEU A 288 0.39 -5.74 13.59
C LEU A 288 -0.49 -5.01 14.61
N ALA A 289 -0.04 -3.85 15.12
CA ALA A 289 -0.78 -3.03 16.05
C ALA A 289 -2.12 -2.57 15.48
N TYR A 290 -2.16 -2.16 14.21
CA TYR A 290 -3.41 -1.76 13.56
C TYR A 290 -4.39 -2.93 13.40
N ALA A 291 -3.89 -4.11 13.00
CA ALA A 291 -4.71 -5.32 12.95
C ALA A 291 -5.27 -5.71 14.33
N GLU A 292 -4.46 -5.62 15.38
CA GLU A 292 -4.89 -5.87 16.77
C GLU A 292 -5.93 -4.85 17.22
N ALA A 293 -5.69 -3.56 16.99
CA ALA A 293 -6.61 -2.48 17.34
C ALA A 293 -7.98 -2.64 16.66
N MET A 294 -8.00 -3.00 15.37
CA MET A 294 -9.23 -3.28 14.63
C MET A 294 -9.97 -4.51 15.19
N LYS A 295 -9.27 -5.61 15.50
CA LYS A 295 -9.88 -6.79 16.12
C LYS A 295 -10.50 -6.46 17.48
N ASN A 296 -9.80 -5.70 18.31
CA ASN A 296 -10.28 -5.25 19.61
C ASN A 296 -11.52 -4.35 19.50
N ALA A 297 -11.67 -3.63 18.39
CA ALA A 297 -12.86 -2.84 18.05
C ALA A 297 -13.97 -3.65 17.34
N GLY A 298 -13.86 -4.99 17.27
CA GLY A 298 -14.87 -5.87 16.70
C GLY A 298 -14.86 -5.98 15.17
N VAL A 299 -13.84 -5.46 14.49
CA VAL A 299 -13.69 -5.57 13.02
C VAL A 299 -13.25 -6.99 12.65
N ASN A 300 -13.82 -7.55 11.59
CA ASN A 300 -13.35 -8.82 11.03
C ASN A 300 -12.02 -8.61 10.30
N VAL A 301 -10.93 -9.10 10.87
CA VAL A 301 -9.56 -8.93 10.34
C VAL A 301 -8.92 -10.28 10.03
N THR A 302 -8.61 -10.49 8.75
CA THR A 302 -7.69 -11.54 8.31
C THR A 302 -6.27 -10.98 8.35
N LEU A 303 -5.44 -11.48 9.27
CA LEU A 303 -4.03 -11.10 9.36
C LEU A 303 -3.15 -12.20 8.76
N LYS A 304 -2.25 -11.83 7.84
CA LYS A 304 -1.20 -12.71 7.31
C LYS A 304 0.17 -12.10 7.58
N THR A 305 1.10 -12.94 8.03
CA THR A 305 2.48 -12.54 8.32
C THR A 305 3.46 -13.35 7.49
N TYR A 306 4.43 -12.69 6.89
CA TYR A 306 5.45 -13.28 6.02
C TYR A 306 6.83 -13.08 6.69
N PRO A 307 7.28 -14.00 7.56
CA PRO A 307 8.56 -13.86 8.25
C PRO A 307 9.73 -13.90 7.26
N GLY A 308 10.88 -13.30 7.59
CA GLY A 308 12.11 -13.44 6.79
C GLY A 308 12.10 -12.80 5.39
N VAL A 309 11.07 -12.03 5.04
CA VAL A 309 11.04 -11.25 3.79
C VAL A 309 10.90 -9.76 4.11
N PRO A 310 11.49 -8.86 3.30
CA PRO A 310 11.47 -7.42 3.56
C PRO A 310 10.17 -6.75 3.14
N HIS A 311 10.03 -5.49 3.53
CA HIS A 311 9.05 -4.60 2.90
C HIS A 311 9.25 -4.59 1.38
N GLY A 312 8.17 -4.71 0.60
CA GLY A 312 8.25 -4.75 -0.87
C GLY A 312 8.74 -6.08 -1.45
N PHE A 313 8.75 -7.18 -0.68
CA PHE A 313 9.16 -8.50 -1.18
C PHE A 313 8.41 -8.99 -2.43
N GLY A 314 7.24 -8.39 -2.75
CA GLY A 314 6.51 -8.63 -3.99
C GLY A 314 7.30 -8.33 -5.27
N PHE A 315 8.40 -7.56 -5.20
CA PHE A 315 9.32 -7.38 -6.33
C PHE A 315 10.12 -8.65 -6.70
N TYR A 316 10.05 -9.69 -5.87
CA TYR A 316 10.66 -10.99 -6.11
C TYR A 316 9.58 -12.04 -6.38
N PRO A 317 9.05 -12.12 -7.62
CA PRO A 317 7.96 -13.03 -7.96
C PRO A 317 8.33 -14.52 -7.83
N GLN A 318 9.62 -14.84 -7.81
CA GLN A 318 10.12 -16.21 -7.62
C GLN A 318 9.94 -16.76 -6.19
N LEU A 319 9.62 -15.91 -5.22
CA LEU A 319 9.43 -16.35 -3.83
C LEU A 319 8.05 -17.00 -3.65
N SER A 320 8.00 -18.15 -2.97
CA SER A 320 6.76 -18.81 -2.55
C SER A 320 5.90 -17.89 -1.65
N LYS A 321 6.53 -17.04 -0.85
CA LYS A 321 5.86 -16.04 -0.03
C LYS A 321 5.19 -14.94 -0.86
N THR A 322 5.79 -14.52 -1.98
CA THR A 322 5.16 -13.59 -2.92
C THR A 322 3.91 -14.21 -3.53
N ALA A 323 3.97 -15.49 -3.90
CA ALA A 323 2.80 -16.22 -4.37
C ALA A 323 1.66 -16.25 -3.32
N ALA A 324 1.98 -16.65 -2.09
CA ALA A 324 0.99 -16.71 -1.00
C ALA A 324 0.42 -15.34 -0.60
N TYR A 325 1.18 -14.27 -0.80
CA TYR A 325 0.78 -12.88 -0.61
C TYR A 325 -0.24 -12.42 -1.65
N GLU A 326 0.03 -12.68 -2.92
CA GLU A 326 -0.87 -12.33 -4.02
C GLU A 326 -2.15 -13.19 -4.02
N ASP A 327 -2.00 -14.50 -3.88
CA ASP A 327 -3.13 -15.44 -3.85
C ASP A 327 -4.02 -15.18 -2.61
N GLY A 328 -3.41 -14.68 -1.53
CA GLY A 328 -4.12 -14.20 -0.36
C GLY A 328 -5.09 -13.06 -0.65
N ILE A 329 -4.69 -12.11 -1.51
CA ILE A 329 -5.53 -10.99 -1.90
C ILE A 329 -6.68 -11.48 -2.76
N VAL A 330 -6.39 -12.26 -3.81
CA VAL A 330 -7.41 -12.79 -4.73
C VAL A 330 -8.46 -13.62 -3.99
N GLY A 331 -8.03 -14.52 -3.10
CA GLY A 331 -8.94 -15.36 -2.32
C GLY A 331 -9.76 -14.55 -1.31
N TRP A 332 -9.15 -13.56 -0.65
CA TRP A 332 -9.87 -12.73 0.30
C TRP A 332 -10.91 -11.85 -0.39
N VAL A 333 -10.55 -11.20 -1.51
CA VAL A 333 -11.48 -10.40 -2.32
C VAL A 333 -12.64 -11.26 -2.80
N ALA A 334 -12.38 -12.45 -3.36
CA ALA A 334 -13.45 -13.39 -3.77
C ALA A 334 -14.48 -13.63 -2.65
N SER A 335 -14.00 -13.87 -1.43
CA SER A 335 -14.84 -14.15 -0.26
C SER A 335 -15.71 -12.98 0.21
N ARG A 336 -15.46 -11.75 -0.28
CA ARG A 336 -16.26 -10.55 0.02
C ARG A 336 -17.33 -10.29 -1.03
N LEU A 337 -17.16 -10.86 -2.23
CA LEU A 337 -18.05 -10.68 -3.37
C LEU A 337 -19.11 -11.80 -3.50
N SER A 338 -18.89 -12.92 -2.80
CA SER A 338 -19.75 -14.10 -2.76
C SER A 338 -21.02 -13.92 -1.95
#